data_AF-A0A0F9DD68-F1
#
_entry.id   AF-A0A0F9DD68-F1
#
_cell.length_a   1.000
_cell.length_b   1.000
_cell.length_c   1.000
_cell.angle_alpha   90.00
_cell.angle_beta   90.00
_cell.angle_gamma   90.00
#
_symmetry.space_group_name_H-M   'P 1'
#
loop_
_entity.id
_entity.type
_entity.pdbx_description
1 polymer ?
#
loop_
_entity_poly.entity_id
_entity_poly.type
_entity_poly.pdbx_seq_one_letter_code
_entity_poly.pdbx_strand_id
1 'polypeptide(L)'
;MMRRGMASLEKEQARQSENFTGGKFIPYVRLKDHLDLVRFRPVTEPEEGLARANGTPHVLINGEFHTVPDVSATGKRFFNTVTCQLIPAEGGELTGSCVHCDEGVNRSTQFVLWVYVYAYYHQIARGGLPQVKLGNLTCFKREVKRFEIWQDSFFMSEALKMKVLQHPTLLDRDLIVTRFGAKGSQQVRRELEAAGESPMPEGILAQAQTLPSLEDVAYGRVTSLDGSGPAAPTVELSAAHEELALPQELAASVLSGEFQPGEAPPPGSEADDLPW
;
A
#
# COMPACT_ATOMS: atom_id res chain seq x y z
N MET A 1 38.77 -8.18 -3.18
CA MET A 1 37.93 -8.42 -4.37
C MET A 1 36.45 -8.28 -4.00
N MET A 2 35.85 -7.09 -4.19
CA MET A 2 34.44 -6.79 -3.89
C MET A 2 33.75 -6.19 -5.12
N ARG A 3 33.43 -7.01 -6.13
CA ARG A 3 32.70 -6.54 -7.33
C ARG A 3 31.59 -7.49 -7.81
N ARG A 4 31.26 -8.56 -7.06
CA ARG A 4 30.23 -9.54 -7.47
C ARG A 4 28.82 -9.29 -6.92
N GLY A 5 28.61 -8.29 -6.06
CA GLY A 5 27.29 -7.99 -5.47
C GLY A 5 26.40 -7.02 -6.28
N MET A 6 26.98 -6.05 -6.99
CA MET A 6 26.19 -5.03 -7.69
C MET A 6 25.48 -5.57 -8.95
N ALA A 7 26.11 -6.51 -9.66
CA ALA A 7 25.51 -7.13 -10.84
C ALA A 7 24.29 -8.01 -10.52
N SER A 8 24.11 -8.44 -9.26
CA SER A 8 22.91 -9.14 -8.78
C SER A 8 21.76 -8.16 -8.51
N LEU A 9 22.08 -7.01 -7.89
CA LEU A 9 21.12 -5.96 -7.56
C LEU A 9 20.55 -5.28 -8.80
N GLU A 10 21.40 -4.97 -9.78
CA GLU A 10 20.97 -4.45 -11.08
C GLU A 10 20.13 -5.49 -11.84
N LYS A 11 20.45 -6.79 -11.72
CA LYS A 11 19.63 -7.86 -12.31
C LYS A 11 18.29 -8.06 -11.60
N GLU A 12 18.20 -7.75 -10.32
CA GLU A 12 16.97 -7.92 -9.53
C GLU A 12 16.03 -6.72 -9.69
N GLN A 13 16.60 -5.50 -9.73
CA GLN A 13 15.88 -4.31 -10.19
C GLN A 13 15.48 -4.43 -11.67
N ALA A 14 16.39 -4.89 -12.54
CA ALA A 14 16.09 -5.15 -13.94
C ALA A 14 15.05 -6.26 -14.09
N ARG A 15 15.09 -7.37 -13.34
CA ARG A 15 14.04 -8.41 -13.39
C ARG A 15 12.70 -7.93 -12.86
N GLN A 16 12.66 -7.05 -11.86
CA GLN A 16 11.41 -6.43 -11.42
C GLN A 16 10.87 -5.42 -12.45
N SER A 17 11.73 -4.79 -13.25
CA SER A 17 11.33 -3.90 -14.35
C SER A 17 11.15 -4.57 -15.71
N GLU A 18 11.77 -5.72 -15.97
CA GLU A 18 11.81 -6.44 -17.26
C GLU A 18 10.89 -7.67 -17.29
N ASN A 19 10.51 -8.25 -16.15
CA ASN A 19 9.48 -9.31 -16.12
C ASN A 19 8.04 -8.77 -16.26
N PHE A 20 7.88 -7.47 -16.50
CA PHE A 20 6.63 -6.84 -16.90
C PHE A 20 6.82 -6.08 -18.22
N THR A 21 7.23 -6.79 -19.27
CA THR A 21 7.22 -6.29 -20.67
C THR A 21 5.81 -6.23 -21.26
N GLY A 22 4.84 -5.81 -20.45
CA GLY A 22 3.43 -5.63 -20.80
C GLY A 22 2.73 -4.77 -19.74
N GLY A 23 2.95 -3.45 -19.83
CA GLY A 23 2.35 -2.42 -18.97
C GLY A 23 2.89 -2.37 -17.53
N LYS A 24 3.29 -1.18 -17.04
CA LYS A 24 3.53 -0.96 -15.61
C LYS A 24 2.19 -1.02 -14.88
N PHE A 25 1.91 -2.16 -14.27
CA PHE A 25 0.76 -2.34 -13.40
C PHE A 25 0.69 -1.22 -12.36
N ILE A 26 -0.52 -0.80 -12.01
CA ILE A 26 -0.72 0.11 -10.89
C ILE A 26 -0.08 -0.52 -9.64
N PRO A 27 0.90 0.13 -9.01
CA PRO A 27 1.54 -0.41 -7.82
C PRO A 27 0.57 -0.40 -6.64
N TYR A 28 0.65 -1.44 -5.80
CA TYR A 28 -0.15 -1.56 -4.58
C TYR A 28 0.73 -1.45 -3.34
N VAL A 29 0.14 -0.88 -2.28
CA VAL A 29 0.75 -0.89 -0.94
C VAL A 29 0.86 -2.32 -0.45
N ARG A 30 2.08 -2.79 -0.17
CA ARG A 30 2.34 -4.17 0.30
C ARG A 30 3.33 -4.20 1.46
N LEU A 31 2.84 -4.61 2.62
CA LEU A 31 3.64 -4.95 3.81
C LEU A 31 3.74 -6.47 3.92
N LYS A 32 4.95 -7.02 3.99
CA LYS A 32 5.18 -8.48 3.87
C LYS A 32 5.58 -9.11 5.20
N ASP A 33 6.47 -8.46 5.92
CA ASP A 33 7.08 -9.02 7.12
C ASP A 33 6.46 -8.45 8.39
N HIS A 34 6.86 -9.05 9.51
CA HIS A 34 6.52 -8.54 10.83
C HIS A 34 7.22 -7.19 11.05
N LEU A 35 6.47 -6.20 11.53
CA LEU A 35 6.90 -4.82 11.76
C LEU A 35 7.39 -4.11 10.49
N ASP A 36 6.92 -4.55 9.31
CA ASP A 36 7.00 -3.72 8.11
C ASP A 36 6.09 -2.50 8.29
N LEU A 37 6.60 -1.32 7.94
CA LEU A 37 5.85 -0.07 7.95
C LEU A 37 5.80 0.55 6.56
N VAL A 38 4.72 1.26 6.27
CA VAL A 38 4.63 2.16 5.12
C VAL A 38 4.15 3.52 5.61
N ARG A 39 4.82 4.57 5.13
CA ARG A 39 4.40 5.95 5.33
C ARG A 39 3.87 6.50 4.02
N PHE A 40 2.67 7.05 4.05
CA PHE A 40 2.03 7.62 2.88
C PHE A 40 1.14 8.81 3.23
N ARG A 41 0.77 9.57 2.19
CA ARG A 41 -0.23 10.62 2.25
C ARG A 41 -1.48 10.16 1.49
N PRO A 42 -2.66 10.07 2.11
CA PRO A 42 -3.89 9.89 1.37
C PRO A 42 -4.09 11.05 0.39
N VAL A 43 -4.50 10.75 -0.84
CA VAL A 43 -4.97 11.78 -1.80
C VAL A 43 -6.44 11.56 -2.19
N THR A 44 -7.11 10.71 -1.42
CA THR A 44 -8.51 10.33 -1.54
C THR A 44 -9.16 10.64 -0.21
N GLU A 45 -10.37 11.19 -0.25
CA GLU A 45 -11.19 11.39 0.96
C GLU A 45 -12.19 10.23 1.12
N PRO A 46 -12.60 9.89 2.35
CA PRO A 46 -13.52 8.78 2.57
C PRO A 46 -14.95 9.08 2.17
N GLU A 47 -15.31 10.37 2.09
CA GLU A 47 -16.66 10.83 1.77
C GLU A 47 -16.63 11.84 0.64
N GLU A 48 -17.63 11.78 -0.23
CA GLU A 48 -17.75 12.68 -1.39
C GLU A 48 -17.86 14.16 -0.99
N GLY A 49 -18.56 14.45 0.12
CA GLY A 49 -18.67 15.81 0.64
C GLY A 49 -17.31 16.39 1.03
N LEU A 50 -16.47 15.59 1.71
CA LEU A 50 -15.12 15.96 2.09
C LEU A 50 -14.20 16.09 0.87
N ALA A 51 -14.31 15.16 -0.08
CA ALA A 51 -13.55 15.18 -1.32
C ALA A 51 -13.75 16.50 -2.08
N ARG A 52 -15.02 16.89 -2.27
CA ARG A 52 -15.39 18.16 -2.92
C ARG A 52 -14.93 19.37 -2.13
N ALA A 53 -15.08 19.36 -0.81
CA ALA A 53 -14.64 20.47 0.05
C ALA A 53 -13.13 20.71 -0.02
N ASN A 54 -12.35 19.63 -0.14
CA ASN A 54 -10.90 19.70 -0.15
C ASN A 54 -10.28 19.63 -1.57
N GLY A 55 -11.10 19.67 -2.62
CA GLY A 55 -10.65 19.74 -4.00
C GLY A 55 -9.93 18.48 -4.50
N THR A 56 -10.18 17.31 -3.90
CA THR A 56 -9.73 16.03 -4.46
C THR A 56 -10.84 15.39 -5.30
N PRO A 57 -10.52 14.88 -6.50
CA PRO A 57 -11.51 14.20 -7.34
C PRO A 57 -11.76 12.75 -6.91
N HIS A 58 -11.00 12.22 -5.94
CA HIS A 58 -11.05 10.81 -5.59
C HIS A 58 -11.78 10.60 -4.27
N VAL A 59 -12.78 9.72 -4.31
CA VAL A 59 -13.51 9.23 -3.15
C VAL A 59 -13.14 7.76 -2.93
N LEU A 60 -12.97 7.38 -1.68
CA LEU A 60 -12.68 6.00 -1.30
C LEU A 60 -13.81 5.08 -1.77
N ILE A 61 -13.44 3.93 -2.33
CA ILE A 61 -14.40 2.90 -2.71
C ILE A 61 -14.42 1.83 -1.63
N ASN A 62 -15.59 1.57 -1.06
CA ASN A 62 -15.87 0.39 -0.25
C ASN A 62 -16.79 -0.54 -1.04
N GLY A 63 -16.50 -1.84 -1.03
CA GLY A 63 -17.35 -2.78 -1.73
C GLY A 63 -16.95 -4.23 -1.53
N GLU A 64 -17.66 -5.10 -2.23
CA GLU A 64 -17.32 -6.52 -2.34
C GLU A 64 -16.36 -6.72 -3.50
N PHE A 65 -15.32 -7.53 -3.29
CA PHE A 65 -14.32 -7.83 -4.31
C PHE A 65 -14.09 -9.33 -4.42
N HIS A 66 -13.88 -9.80 -5.65
CA HIS A 66 -13.46 -11.16 -5.96
C HIS A 66 -11.94 -11.22 -6.08
N THR A 67 -11.35 -12.29 -5.55
CA THR A 67 -9.94 -12.64 -5.78
C THR A 67 -9.89 -13.69 -6.89
N VAL A 68 -9.66 -13.23 -8.12
CA VAL A 68 -9.72 -14.05 -9.33
C VAL A 68 -8.32 -14.51 -9.71
N PRO A 69 -8.07 -15.82 -9.87
CA PRO A 69 -6.78 -16.31 -10.35
C PRO A 69 -6.57 -15.92 -11.81
N ASP A 70 -5.37 -15.45 -12.13
CA ASP A 70 -4.96 -15.06 -13.48
C ASP A 70 -3.56 -15.61 -13.81
N VAL A 71 -3.21 -15.65 -15.10
CA VAL A 71 -1.96 -16.19 -15.61
C VAL A 71 -1.31 -15.18 -16.54
N SER A 72 -0.09 -14.78 -16.20
CA SER A 72 0.67 -13.81 -16.99
C SER A 72 1.08 -14.42 -18.34
N ALA A 73 1.50 -13.58 -19.29
CA ALA A 73 2.02 -14.02 -20.58
C ALA A 73 3.21 -15.01 -20.45
N THR A 74 3.94 -14.98 -19.34
CA THR A 74 5.06 -15.88 -19.04
C THR A 74 4.63 -17.18 -18.33
N GLY A 75 3.32 -17.39 -18.12
CA GLY A 75 2.76 -18.57 -17.46
C GLY A 75 2.75 -18.49 -15.92
N LYS A 76 3.24 -17.40 -15.32
CA LYS A 76 3.19 -17.21 -13.86
C LYS A 76 1.76 -16.92 -13.42
N ARG A 77 1.27 -17.71 -12.46
CA ARG A 77 -0.04 -17.51 -11.80
C ARG A 77 0.03 -16.38 -10.78
N PHE A 78 -1.03 -15.58 -10.71
CA PHE A 78 -1.23 -14.51 -9.72
C PHE A 78 -2.73 -14.34 -9.46
N PHE A 79 -3.10 -13.45 -8.54
CA PHE A 79 -4.49 -13.10 -8.29
C PHE A 79 -4.75 -11.63 -8.64
N ASN A 80 -5.87 -11.39 -9.29
CA ASN A 80 -6.43 -10.06 -9.49
C ASN A 80 -7.59 -9.85 -8.54
N THR A 81 -7.70 -8.64 -8.02
CA THR A 81 -8.85 -8.25 -7.22
C THR A 81 -9.77 -7.38 -8.05
N VAL A 82 -11.01 -7.85 -8.27
CA VAL A 82 -11.99 -7.20 -9.15
C VAL A 82 -13.26 -6.92 -8.37
N THR A 83 -13.83 -5.73 -8.53
CA THR A 83 -15.08 -5.34 -7.87
C THR A 83 -16.22 -6.28 -8.28
N CYS A 84 -16.95 -6.76 -7.29
CA CYS A 84 -18.18 -7.50 -7.47
C CYS A 84 -19.30 -6.55 -7.91
N GLN A 85 -19.97 -6.85 -9.02
CA GLN A 85 -20.98 -5.98 -9.63
C GLN A 85 -22.39 -6.15 -9.03
N LEU A 86 -22.50 -6.66 -7.81
CA LEU A 86 -23.80 -6.82 -7.17
C LEU A 86 -24.41 -5.47 -6.81
N ILE A 87 -25.72 -5.35 -7.02
CA ILE A 87 -26.46 -4.12 -6.77
C ILE A 87 -27.21 -4.28 -5.45
N PRO A 88 -27.14 -3.31 -4.52
CA PRO A 88 -27.98 -3.31 -3.34
C PRO A 88 -29.46 -3.30 -3.74
N ALA A 89 -30.23 -4.30 -3.30
CA ALA A 89 -31.69 -4.26 -3.39
C ALA A 89 -32.31 -3.45 -2.25
N GLU A 90 -33.60 -3.14 -2.40
CA GLU A 90 -34.41 -2.61 -1.30
C GLU A 90 -34.33 -3.56 -0.09
N GLY A 91 -33.78 -3.07 1.01
CA GLY A 91 -33.57 -3.86 2.24
C GLY A 91 -32.10 -4.20 2.55
N GLY A 92 -31.15 -3.82 1.67
CA GLY A 92 -29.71 -3.98 1.92
C GLY A 92 -29.14 -5.35 1.55
N GLU A 93 -29.96 -6.27 1.06
CA GLU A 93 -29.47 -7.51 0.43
C GLU A 93 -28.84 -7.18 -0.93
N LEU A 94 -27.64 -7.67 -1.18
CA LEU A 94 -27.00 -7.57 -2.49
C LEU A 94 -27.69 -8.53 -3.46
N THR A 95 -28.24 -8.00 -4.55
CA THR A 95 -28.93 -8.78 -5.59
C THR A 95 -28.17 -8.79 -6.91
N GLY A 96 -28.44 -9.83 -7.69
CA GLY A 96 -27.74 -10.15 -8.95
C GLY A 96 -26.68 -11.23 -8.76
N SER A 97 -25.93 -11.47 -9.82
CA SER A 97 -24.67 -12.20 -9.82
C SER A 97 -23.77 -11.60 -10.89
N CYS A 98 -22.46 -11.54 -10.62
CA CYS A 98 -21.48 -11.30 -11.68
C CYS A 98 -20.86 -12.64 -12.10
N VAL A 99 -20.11 -12.65 -13.21
CA VAL A 99 -19.51 -13.88 -13.75
C VAL A 99 -18.72 -14.66 -12.69
N HIS A 100 -18.02 -13.97 -11.80
CA HIS A 100 -17.24 -14.59 -10.72
C HIS A 100 -18.11 -15.13 -9.57
N CYS A 101 -19.28 -14.53 -9.32
CA CYS A 101 -20.26 -15.12 -8.40
C CYS A 101 -20.79 -16.44 -8.95
N ASP A 102 -21.10 -16.48 -10.25
CA ASP A 102 -21.62 -17.67 -10.93
C ASP A 102 -20.57 -18.81 -10.98
N GLU A 103 -19.29 -18.43 -11.07
CA GLU A 103 -18.14 -19.35 -10.98
C GLU A 103 -17.83 -19.83 -9.56
N GLY A 104 -18.54 -19.33 -8.54
CA GLY A 104 -18.32 -19.68 -7.14
C GLY A 104 -17.04 -19.07 -6.54
N VAL A 105 -16.49 -18.00 -7.13
CA VAL A 105 -15.34 -17.27 -6.58
C VAL A 105 -15.78 -16.48 -5.35
N ASN A 106 -15.11 -16.74 -4.22
CA ASN A 106 -15.40 -16.07 -2.96
C ASN A 106 -15.24 -14.55 -3.06
N ARG A 107 -16.06 -13.86 -2.28
CA ARG A 107 -16.05 -12.40 -2.13
C ARG A 107 -15.42 -12.02 -0.81
N SER A 108 -14.85 -10.82 -0.76
CA SER A 108 -14.41 -10.20 0.48
C SER A 108 -14.70 -8.71 0.45
N THR A 109 -15.18 -8.18 1.57
CA THR A 109 -15.40 -6.74 1.75
C THR A 109 -14.06 -6.04 1.92
N GLN A 110 -13.76 -5.12 1.01
CA GLN A 110 -12.50 -4.39 0.96
C GLN A 110 -12.75 -2.92 0.64
N PHE A 111 -11.69 -2.12 0.77
CA PHE A 111 -11.67 -0.76 0.24
C PHE A 111 -10.51 -0.55 -0.72
N VAL A 112 -10.60 0.50 -1.53
CA VAL A 112 -9.55 0.94 -2.44
C VAL A 112 -9.43 2.46 -2.35
N LEU A 113 -8.21 2.98 -2.20
CA LEU A 113 -7.92 4.41 -2.23
C LEU A 113 -6.54 4.73 -2.83
N TRP A 114 -6.39 5.93 -3.38
CA TRP A 114 -5.10 6.44 -3.85
C TRP A 114 -4.28 7.02 -2.70
N VAL A 115 -3.03 6.58 -2.60
CA VAL A 115 -2.05 7.12 -1.66
C VAL A 115 -0.77 7.56 -2.39
N TYR A 116 -0.13 8.60 -1.89
CA TYR A 116 1.25 8.92 -2.24
C TYR A 116 2.19 8.28 -1.22
N VAL A 117 2.90 7.23 -1.62
CA VAL A 117 3.83 6.49 -0.75
C VAL A 117 5.18 7.19 -0.72
N TYR A 118 5.60 7.63 0.46
CA TYR A 118 6.93 8.20 0.64
C TYR A 118 7.98 7.11 0.76
N ALA A 119 7.77 6.18 1.68
CA ALA A 119 8.76 5.15 2.00
C ALA A 119 8.12 3.92 2.64
N TYR A 120 8.81 2.80 2.44
CA TYR A 120 8.66 1.58 3.22
C TYR A 120 9.81 1.45 4.21
N TYR A 121 9.53 0.86 5.37
CA TYR A 121 10.51 0.57 6.40
C TYR A 121 10.42 -0.91 6.75
N HIS A 122 11.54 -1.60 6.60
CA HIS A 122 11.64 -3.04 6.81
C HIS A 122 12.49 -3.35 8.04
N GLN A 123 12.12 -4.38 8.80
CA GLN A 123 12.99 -4.87 9.89
C GLN A 123 14.16 -5.70 9.39
N ILE A 124 13.94 -6.43 8.29
CA ILE A 124 14.95 -7.33 7.73
C ILE A 124 15.71 -6.57 6.65
N ALA A 125 17.04 -6.65 6.70
CA ALA A 125 17.87 -6.00 5.69
C ALA A 125 17.58 -6.60 4.32
N ARG A 126 17.15 -5.76 3.38
CA ARG A 126 16.85 -6.14 1.99
C ARG A 126 17.76 -5.33 1.08
N GLY A 127 18.47 -5.97 0.17
CA GLY A 127 19.11 -5.32 -0.98
C GLY A 127 20.00 -4.10 -0.71
N GLY A 128 20.73 -4.04 0.41
CA GLY A 128 21.61 -2.91 0.73
C GLY A 128 20.89 -1.60 1.02
N LEU A 129 19.60 -1.64 1.41
CA LEU A 129 18.84 -0.46 1.81
C LEU A 129 19.53 0.27 2.97
N PRO A 130 19.47 1.62 2.99
CA PRO A 130 20.03 2.40 4.09
C PRO A 130 19.32 2.09 5.40
N GLN A 131 20.12 1.82 6.43
CA GLN A 131 19.64 1.65 7.80
C GLN A 131 19.30 3.02 8.38
N VAL A 132 18.12 3.13 8.97
CA VAL A 132 17.62 4.35 9.63
C VAL A 132 17.11 4.01 11.03
N LYS A 133 17.13 4.99 11.92
CA LYS A 133 16.47 4.88 13.23
C LYS A 133 15.13 5.59 13.20
N LEU A 134 14.09 4.91 13.64
CA LEU A 134 12.77 5.46 13.91
C LEU A 134 12.53 5.35 15.41
N GLY A 135 12.70 6.44 16.16
CA GLY A 135 12.78 6.37 17.61
C GLY A 135 13.88 5.40 18.07
N ASN A 136 13.49 4.35 18.81
CA ASN A 136 14.39 3.30 19.28
C ASN A 136 14.51 2.11 18.31
N LEU A 137 13.69 2.08 17.25
CA LEU A 137 13.66 0.98 16.29
C LEU A 137 14.68 1.23 15.18
N THR A 138 15.43 0.20 14.82
CA THR A 138 16.32 0.23 13.65
C THR A 138 15.62 -0.45 12.48
N CYS A 139 15.48 0.25 11.37
CA CYS A 139 14.82 -0.24 10.16
C CYS A 139 15.70 -0.03 8.92
N PHE A 140 15.31 -0.65 7.81
CA PHE A 140 15.88 -0.43 6.49
C PHE A 140 14.87 0.32 5.62
N LYS A 141 15.22 1.53 5.20
CA LYS A 141 14.32 2.45 4.48
C LYS A 141 14.42 2.25 2.98
N ARG A 142 13.29 1.99 2.33
CA ARG A 142 13.13 2.05 0.87
C ARG A 142 12.28 3.25 0.51
N GLU A 143 12.92 4.27 -0.05
CA GLU A 143 12.23 5.45 -0.59
C GLU A 143 11.53 5.11 -1.90
N VAL A 144 10.30 5.62 -2.08
CA VAL A 144 9.44 5.29 -3.23
C VAL A 144 8.94 6.53 -3.94
N LYS A 145 8.36 7.49 -3.21
CA LYS A 145 7.87 8.78 -3.75
C LYS A 145 6.96 8.63 -4.99
N ARG A 146 5.93 7.79 -4.90
CA ARG A 146 4.99 7.57 -6.02
C ARG A 146 3.57 7.26 -5.54
N PHE A 147 2.61 7.41 -6.45
CA PHE A 147 1.24 6.97 -6.21
C PHE A 147 1.12 5.46 -6.26
N GLU A 148 0.46 4.90 -5.25
CA GLU A 148 0.10 3.49 -5.17
C GLU A 148 -1.36 3.37 -4.73
N ILE A 149 -1.98 2.24 -5.06
CA ILE A 149 -3.28 1.87 -4.54
C ILE A 149 -3.09 1.22 -3.17
N TRP A 150 -3.80 1.73 -2.18
CA TRP A 150 -3.99 1.00 -0.94
C TRP A 150 -5.32 0.27 -0.98
N GLN A 151 -5.23 -1.06 -1.00
CA GLN A 151 -6.36 -1.97 -0.93
C GLN A 151 -6.21 -2.87 0.30
N ASP A 152 -7.22 -2.88 1.15
CA ASP A 152 -7.22 -3.69 2.38
C ASP A 152 -8.65 -4.04 2.80
N SER A 153 -8.76 -4.84 3.87
CA SER A 153 -10.02 -5.30 4.43
C SER A 153 -10.91 -4.18 4.98
N PHE A 154 -12.20 -4.48 5.11
CA PHE A 154 -13.18 -3.62 5.76
C PHE A 154 -12.76 -3.10 7.16
N PHE A 155 -12.07 -3.90 7.97
CA PHE A 155 -11.62 -3.44 9.29
C PHE A 155 -10.68 -2.23 9.21
N MET A 156 -9.87 -2.17 8.16
CA MET A 156 -8.95 -1.08 7.94
C MET A 156 -9.64 0.16 7.33
N SER A 157 -10.75 -0.01 6.59
CA SER A 157 -11.59 1.15 6.22
C SER A 157 -12.30 1.75 7.42
N GLU A 158 -12.76 0.94 8.37
CA GLU A 158 -13.29 1.44 9.65
C GLU A 158 -12.23 2.19 10.46
N ALA A 159 -11.00 1.66 10.52
CA ALA A 159 -9.89 2.38 11.16
C ALA A 159 -9.63 3.75 10.50
N LEU A 160 -9.73 3.84 9.17
CA LEU A 160 -9.59 5.09 8.43
C LEU A 160 -10.73 6.08 8.73
N LYS A 161 -11.98 5.61 8.77
CA LYS A 161 -13.13 6.45 9.16
C LYS A 161 -12.96 7.00 10.57
N MET A 162 -12.48 6.19 11.51
CA MET A 162 -12.17 6.66 12.86
C MET A 162 -11.12 7.78 12.87
N LYS A 163 -10.15 7.77 11.93
CA LYS A 163 -9.21 8.88 11.78
C LYS A 163 -9.87 10.15 11.26
N VAL A 164 -10.88 10.05 10.39
CA VAL A 164 -11.66 11.21 9.93
C VAL A 164 -12.55 11.79 11.02
N LEU A 165 -13.05 10.94 11.93
CA LEU A 165 -13.76 11.46 13.11
C LEU A 165 -12.82 12.20 14.08
N GLN A 166 -11.54 11.80 14.12
CA GLN A 166 -10.51 12.45 14.93
C GLN A 166 -9.94 13.72 14.26
N HIS A 167 -10.04 13.81 12.94
CA HIS A 167 -9.35 14.81 12.13
C HIS A 167 -10.25 15.31 10.99
N PRO A 168 -10.44 16.64 10.82
CA PRO A 168 -11.37 17.18 9.82
C PRO A 168 -11.12 16.71 8.37
N THR A 169 -9.87 16.35 8.05
CA THR A 169 -9.44 15.77 6.78
C THR A 169 -8.24 14.87 7.03
N LEU A 170 -7.97 13.95 6.09
CA LEU A 170 -6.75 13.14 6.06
C LEU A 170 -5.70 13.67 5.07
N LEU A 171 -6.04 14.68 4.27
CA LEU A 171 -5.14 15.25 3.27
C LEU A 171 -4.05 16.13 3.90
N ASP A 172 -4.22 16.55 5.15
CA ASP A 172 -3.31 17.40 5.92
C ASP A 172 -2.39 16.60 6.86
N ARG A 173 -2.31 15.27 6.72
CA ARG A 173 -1.44 14.45 7.55
C ARG A 173 -0.94 13.21 6.83
N ASP A 174 0.26 12.79 7.19
CA ASP A 174 0.75 11.48 6.76
C ASP A 174 0.11 10.39 7.61
N LEU A 175 -0.13 9.24 7.01
CA LEU A 175 -0.54 8.04 7.69
C LEU A 175 0.58 7.01 7.68
N ILE A 176 0.64 6.22 8.73
CA ILE A 176 1.58 5.14 8.91
C ILE A 176 0.78 3.87 9.14
N VAL A 177 1.02 2.88 8.30
CA VAL A 177 0.47 1.54 8.50
C VAL A 177 1.60 0.60 8.89
N THR A 178 1.42 -0.08 10.01
CA THR A 178 2.33 -1.10 10.52
C THR A 178 1.68 -2.47 10.42
N ARG A 179 2.41 -3.46 9.88
CA ARG A 179 1.97 -4.86 9.85
C ARG A 179 2.59 -5.63 11.02
N PHE A 180 1.77 -6.35 11.78
CA PHE A 180 2.23 -7.30 12.79
C PHE A 180 1.84 -8.74 12.40
N GLY A 181 2.55 -9.72 12.97
CA GLY A 181 2.43 -11.13 12.62
C GLY A 181 3.52 -11.62 11.65
N ALA A 182 3.90 -12.88 11.75
CA ALA A 182 4.90 -13.49 10.87
C ALA A 182 4.43 -13.55 9.40
N LYS A 183 5.37 -13.63 8.47
CA LYS A 183 5.06 -13.92 7.06
C LYS A 183 4.32 -15.27 6.98
N GLY A 184 3.19 -15.31 6.25
CA GLY A 184 2.36 -16.52 6.11
C GLY A 184 1.48 -16.86 7.32
N SER A 185 1.55 -16.10 8.41
CA SER A 185 0.62 -16.28 9.54
C SER A 185 -0.80 -15.90 9.14
N GLN A 186 -1.80 -16.61 9.67
CA GLN A 186 -3.21 -16.23 9.59
C GLN A 186 -3.56 -15.10 10.59
N GLN A 187 -2.72 -14.92 11.61
CA GLN A 187 -2.88 -13.87 12.63
C GLN A 187 -2.09 -12.62 12.22
N VAL A 188 -2.51 -11.98 11.13
CA VAL A 188 -1.97 -10.68 10.71
C VAL A 188 -2.89 -9.59 11.25
N ARG A 189 -2.32 -8.64 11.98
CA ARG A 189 -3.00 -7.40 12.35
C ARG A 189 -2.26 -6.21 11.74
N ARG A 190 -2.98 -5.12 11.54
CA ARG A 190 -2.41 -3.86 11.07
C ARG A 190 -2.86 -2.73 11.98
N GLU A 191 -1.96 -1.79 12.21
CA GLU A 191 -2.25 -0.58 12.97
C GLU A 191 -2.09 0.62 12.05
N LEU A 192 -3.03 1.54 12.16
CA LEU A 192 -3.07 2.77 11.39
C LEU A 192 -2.93 3.96 12.33
N GLU A 193 -1.90 4.75 12.09
CA GLU A 193 -1.60 5.94 12.86
C GLU A 193 -1.55 7.15 11.96
N ALA A 194 -1.98 8.28 12.51
CA ALA A 194 -1.90 9.57 11.85
C ALA A 194 -0.72 10.34 12.47
N ALA A 195 0.17 10.82 11.62
CA ALA A 195 1.20 11.75 12.01
C ALA A 195 0.60 13.14 12.34
N GLY A 196 1.45 14.05 12.79
CA GLY A 196 1.07 15.45 12.99
C GLY A 196 0.60 16.13 11.70
N GLU A 197 -0.12 17.23 11.88
CA GLU A 197 -0.59 18.07 10.79
C GLU A 197 0.58 18.62 9.97
N SER A 198 0.44 18.53 8.66
CA SER A 198 1.41 18.95 7.66
C SER A 198 0.70 19.25 6.35
N PRO A 199 0.95 20.40 5.73
CA PRO A 199 0.25 20.79 4.51
C PRO A 199 0.51 19.79 3.38
N MET A 200 -0.52 19.51 2.57
CA MET A 200 -0.39 18.71 1.35
C MET A 200 0.60 19.41 0.39
N PRO A 201 1.70 18.76 -0.01
CA PRO A 201 2.60 19.33 -1.01
C PRO A 201 1.87 19.58 -2.34
N GLU A 202 1.95 20.81 -2.87
CA GLU A 202 1.20 21.23 -4.08
C GLU A 202 1.42 20.29 -5.28
N GLY A 203 2.66 19.81 -5.45
CA GLY A 203 3.01 18.87 -6.52
C GLY A 203 2.28 17.51 -6.39
N ILE A 204 2.06 17.02 -5.17
CA ILE A 204 1.32 15.77 -4.95
C ILE A 204 -0.15 15.99 -5.31
N LEU A 205 -0.76 17.09 -4.86
CA LEU A 205 -2.17 17.35 -5.14
C LEU A 205 -2.41 17.54 -6.66
N ALA A 206 -1.55 18.30 -7.34
CA ALA A 206 -1.66 18.51 -8.78
C ALA A 206 -1.54 17.19 -9.58
N GLN A 207 -0.64 16.29 -9.17
CA GLN A 207 -0.52 14.98 -9.82
C GLN A 207 -1.66 14.03 -9.43
N ALA A 208 -2.20 14.13 -8.22
CA ALA A 208 -3.36 13.34 -7.81
C ALA A 208 -4.59 13.61 -8.70
N GLN A 209 -4.74 14.86 -9.18
CA GLN A 209 -5.81 15.22 -10.12
C GLN A 209 -5.69 14.54 -11.49
N THR A 210 -4.51 14.02 -11.86
CA THR A 210 -4.32 13.30 -13.13
C THR A 210 -4.47 11.79 -12.98
N LEU A 211 -4.69 11.28 -11.76
CA LEU A 211 -4.87 9.84 -11.53
C LEU A 211 -6.22 9.38 -12.11
N PRO A 212 -6.30 8.15 -12.62
CA PRO A 212 -7.57 7.59 -13.07
C PRO A 212 -8.55 7.45 -11.89
N SER A 213 -9.84 7.48 -12.21
CA SER A 213 -10.91 7.20 -11.23
C SER A 213 -10.65 5.88 -10.53
N LEU A 214 -10.82 5.86 -9.21
CA LEU A 214 -10.74 4.63 -8.43
C LEU A 214 -11.77 3.60 -8.89
N GLU A 215 -12.92 4.02 -9.44
CA GLU A 215 -13.93 3.10 -9.95
C GLU A 215 -13.39 2.35 -11.16
N ASP A 216 -12.78 3.06 -12.11
CA ASP A 216 -12.20 2.43 -13.30
C ASP A 216 -11.04 1.49 -12.94
N VAL A 217 -10.26 1.81 -11.90
CA VAL A 217 -9.24 0.91 -11.36
C VAL A 217 -9.87 -0.32 -10.71
N ALA A 218 -10.87 -0.13 -9.84
CA ALA A 218 -11.53 -1.19 -9.09
C ALA A 218 -12.33 -2.16 -10.00
N TYR A 219 -12.87 -1.67 -11.12
CA TYR A 219 -13.50 -2.47 -12.16
C TYR A 219 -12.51 -3.08 -13.17
N GLY A 220 -11.19 -2.86 -12.99
CA GLY A 220 -10.16 -3.39 -13.87
C GLY A 220 -10.13 -2.78 -15.28
N ARG A 221 -10.78 -1.64 -15.49
CA ARG A 221 -10.76 -0.89 -16.78
C ARG A 221 -9.42 -0.19 -16.98
N VAL A 222 -8.76 0.20 -15.88
CA VAL A 222 -7.40 0.75 -15.88
C VAL A 222 -6.50 -0.16 -15.06
N THR A 223 -5.50 -0.74 -15.71
CA THR A 223 -4.57 -1.70 -15.09
C THR A 223 -3.13 -1.16 -15.02
N SER A 224 -2.82 -0.07 -15.74
CA SER A 224 -1.50 0.56 -15.77
C SER A 224 -1.59 2.08 -15.74
N LEU A 225 -0.52 2.74 -15.27
CA LEU A 225 -0.36 4.20 -15.29
C LEU A 225 0.51 4.69 -16.46
N ASP A 226 0.94 3.80 -17.35
CA ASP A 226 1.78 4.15 -18.50
C ASP A 226 0.94 4.88 -19.56
N GLY A 227 1.02 6.21 -19.56
CA GLY A 227 0.49 7.01 -20.67
C GLY A 227 0.02 8.44 -20.33
N SER A 228 -0.10 8.83 -19.05
CA SER A 228 -0.80 10.07 -18.72
C SER A 228 -0.40 10.69 -17.37
N GLY A 229 0.90 10.91 -17.14
CA GLY A 229 1.29 11.74 -16.00
C GLY A 229 2.71 12.28 -16.09
N PRO A 230 2.95 13.56 -15.73
CA PRO A 230 4.30 14.05 -15.51
C PRO A 230 5.00 13.19 -14.46
N ALA A 231 6.34 13.09 -14.55
CA ALA A 231 7.15 12.42 -13.55
C ALA A 231 6.74 12.91 -12.14
N ALA A 232 6.57 11.97 -11.20
CA ALA A 232 6.14 12.34 -9.87
C ALA A 232 7.10 13.39 -9.28
N PRO A 233 6.58 14.51 -8.73
CA PRO A 233 7.44 15.51 -8.16
C PRO A 233 8.28 14.85 -7.06
N THR A 234 9.58 15.12 -7.08
CA THR A 234 10.46 14.71 -5.99
C THR A 234 10.17 15.65 -4.83
N VAL A 235 9.20 15.26 -3.99
CA VAL A 235 8.90 16.02 -2.77
C VAL A 235 9.93 15.64 -1.72
N GLU A 236 10.80 16.56 -1.36
CA GLU A 236 11.64 16.38 -0.18
C GLU A 236 10.77 16.48 1.08
N LEU A 237 10.69 15.38 1.82
CA LEU A 237 10.12 15.40 3.17
C LEU A 237 11.02 16.28 4.04
N SER A 238 10.41 17.25 4.73
CA SER A 238 11.17 18.04 5.71
C SER A 238 11.67 17.14 6.83
N ALA A 239 12.81 17.45 7.45
CA ALA A 239 13.32 16.68 8.59
C ALA A 239 12.32 16.64 9.77
N ALA A 240 11.50 17.69 9.93
CA ALA A 240 10.41 17.73 10.90
C ALA A 240 9.32 16.68 10.64
N HIS A 241 9.15 16.26 9.38
CA HIS A 241 8.27 15.15 9.05
C HIS A 241 8.90 13.79 9.39
N GLU A 242 10.24 13.65 9.43
CA GLU A 242 10.91 12.37 9.73
C GLU A 242 10.88 11.97 11.22
N GLU A 243 10.46 12.85 12.12
CA GLU A 243 10.21 12.53 13.52
C GLU A 243 8.90 11.72 13.64
N LEU A 244 8.96 10.49 13.16
CA LEU A 244 7.92 9.48 13.30
C LEU A 244 7.78 9.14 14.79
N ALA A 245 6.67 9.55 15.39
CA ALA A 245 6.20 8.88 16.60
C ALA A 245 5.94 7.41 16.22
N LEU A 246 6.73 6.50 16.80
CA LEU A 246 6.46 5.07 16.66
C LEU A 246 5.08 4.76 17.22
N PRO A 247 4.40 3.73 16.69
CA PRO A 247 3.20 3.23 17.32
C PRO A 247 3.43 2.93 18.79
N GLN A 248 2.47 3.32 19.65
CA GLN A 248 2.63 3.20 21.11
C GLN A 248 2.94 1.76 21.52
N GLU A 249 2.36 0.77 20.85
CA GLU A 249 2.64 -0.64 21.09
C GLU A 249 4.04 -1.06 20.62
N LEU A 250 4.54 -0.46 19.54
CA LEU A 250 5.90 -0.66 19.07
C LEU A 250 6.92 -0.04 20.04
N ALA A 251 6.61 1.14 20.58
CA ALA A 251 7.38 1.72 21.66
C ALA A 251 7.41 0.79 22.89
N ALA A 252 6.28 0.18 23.26
CA ALA A 252 6.20 -0.76 24.38
C ALA A 252 6.97 -2.08 24.13
N SER A 253 6.84 -2.68 22.94
CA SER A 253 7.52 -3.93 22.57
C SER A 253 9.05 -3.76 22.42
N VAL A 254 9.50 -2.61 21.95
CA VAL A 254 10.94 -2.27 21.94
C VAL A 254 11.47 -2.07 23.36
N LEU A 255 10.68 -1.47 24.26
CA LEU A 255 11.04 -1.26 25.66
C LEU A 255 11.04 -2.56 26.48
N SER A 256 10.25 -3.57 26.13
CA SER A 256 10.25 -4.87 26.83
C SER A 256 11.47 -5.74 26.48
N GLY A 257 12.25 -5.38 25.46
CA GLY A 257 13.45 -6.13 25.05
C GLY A 257 13.15 -7.47 24.37
N GLU A 258 11.89 -7.74 24.02
CA GLU A 258 11.45 -9.02 23.46
C GLU A 258 11.78 -9.20 21.97
N PHE A 259 12.32 -8.17 21.30
CA PHE A 259 12.59 -8.21 19.87
C PHE A 259 14.02 -7.77 19.52
N GLN A 260 14.80 -8.67 18.91
CA GLN A 260 16.06 -8.34 18.25
C GLN A 260 15.86 -8.39 16.72
N PRO A 261 16.34 -7.38 15.96
CA PRO A 261 16.24 -7.39 14.51
C PRO A 261 16.93 -8.64 13.95
N GLY A 262 16.22 -9.38 13.11
CA GLY A 262 16.76 -10.60 12.49
C GLY A 262 17.87 -10.26 11.50
N GLU A 263 18.94 -11.06 11.50
CA GLU A 263 19.95 -11.00 10.43
C GLU A 263 19.32 -11.32 9.08
N ALA A 264 19.82 -10.68 8.01
CA ALA A 264 19.40 -11.01 6.66
C ALA A 264 19.63 -12.50 6.40
N PRO A 265 18.68 -13.20 5.76
CA PRO A 265 18.93 -14.58 5.36
C PRO A 265 20.13 -14.61 4.38
N PRO A 266 20.92 -15.70 4.40
CA PRO A 266 22.13 -15.78 3.57
C PRO A 266 21.78 -15.61 2.09
N PRO A 267 22.64 -14.92 1.31
CA PRO A 267 22.41 -14.71 -0.11
C PRO A 267 22.24 -16.06 -0.83
N GLY A 268 21.08 -16.27 -1.44
CA GLY A 268 20.72 -17.51 -2.14
C GLY A 268 19.68 -18.39 -1.44
N SER A 269 19.12 -18.00 -0.29
CA SER A 269 17.93 -18.68 0.23
C SER A 269 16.70 -18.31 -0.61
N GLU A 270 16.33 -19.16 -1.57
CA GLU A 270 15.08 -19.11 -2.35
C GLU A 270 13.84 -19.42 -1.48
N ALA A 271 13.74 -18.86 -0.27
CA ALA A 271 12.58 -19.03 0.59
C ALA A 271 11.47 -18.06 0.16
N ASP A 272 10.72 -18.52 -0.83
CA ASP A 272 9.33 -18.16 -1.14
C ASP A 272 9.08 -16.76 -1.72
N ASP A 273 9.39 -16.66 -3.01
CA ASP A 273 8.59 -15.94 -4.02
C ASP A 273 7.34 -16.76 -4.41
N LEU A 274 6.58 -17.25 -3.42
CA LEU A 274 5.23 -17.73 -3.69
C LEU A 274 4.36 -16.50 -4.01
N PRO A 275 3.73 -16.45 -5.21
CA PRO A 275 2.85 -15.35 -5.57
C PRO A 275 1.54 -15.49 -4.78
N TRP A 276 1.31 -14.53 -3.88
CA TRP A 276 0.00 -14.19 -3.36
C TRP A 276 -0.36 -12.80 -3.89
#